data_AF-A0A7U9S7R3-F1
#
_entry.id   AF-A0A7U9S7R3-F1
#
_cell.length_a   1.000
_cell.length_b   1.000
_cell.length_c   1.000
_cell.angle_alpha   90.00
_cell.angle_beta   90.00
_cell.angle_gamma   90.00
#
_symmetry.space_group_name_H-M   'P 1'
#
loop_
_entity.id
_entity.type
_entity.pdbx_description
1 polymer ?
#
loop_
_entity_poly.entity_id
_entity_poly.type
_entity_poly.pdbx_seq_one_letter_code
_entity_poly.pdbx_strand_id
1 'polypeptide(L)'
;MKSGTLNDPKEEHWYTVDLKAGTRYFVDIRNVGKTNCYIELSYILNGETKYFYTTNPERKEVYHLKPEKYLYMTAPVTGKYYIKIASSDNWEYSPSFTKNYFFYVGPAKQTYSVSGYPIGGASIFGSDKKSLSLDLFGVVPESATIVNLSINDTFPQGSPCTDIEKSMRYFGGKTYSNIGGSSEIYGMSGVNLRQSWNIYVKCGQGGHITQWIGRLNCKFNCTMAPYPGNELNL
;
A
#
# COMPACT_ATOMS: atom_id res chain seq x y z
N MET A 1 -8.39 8.61 -1.23
CA MET A 1 -9.44 7.96 -0.42
C MET A 1 -10.45 9.04 -0.06
N LYS A 2 -11.74 8.74 -0.09
CA LYS A 2 -12.82 9.67 0.31
C LYS A 2 -13.59 9.04 1.49
N SER A 3 -14.34 9.84 2.23
CA SER A 3 -15.11 9.40 3.40
C SER A 3 -16.51 9.98 3.42
N GLY A 4 -17.38 9.37 4.21
CA GLY A 4 -18.73 9.85 4.49
C GLY A 4 -19.39 9.03 5.60
N THR A 5 -20.64 9.35 5.90
CA THR A 5 -21.41 8.69 6.95
C THR A 5 -22.83 8.43 6.47
N LEU A 6 -23.24 7.16 6.40
CA LEU A 6 -24.66 6.81 6.20
C LEU A 6 -25.37 6.89 7.56
N ASN A 7 -26.36 7.77 7.68
CA ASN A 7 -27.17 7.96 8.89
C ASN A 7 -28.54 7.28 8.81
N ASP A 8 -28.92 6.82 7.62
CA ASP A 8 -30.15 6.06 7.38
C ASP A 8 -29.85 4.87 6.45
N PRO A 9 -30.40 3.66 6.69
CA PRO A 9 -30.20 2.53 5.79
C PRO A 9 -30.69 2.77 4.35
N LYS A 10 -31.62 3.71 4.14
CA LYS A 10 -32.13 4.11 2.83
C LYS A 10 -31.32 5.24 2.19
N GLU A 11 -30.34 5.80 2.91
CA GLU A 11 -29.50 6.87 2.38
C GLU A 11 -28.59 6.35 1.26
N GLU A 12 -28.42 7.19 0.23
CA GLU A 12 -27.52 6.92 -0.87
C GLU A 12 -26.58 8.09 -1.07
N HIS A 13 -25.28 7.80 -1.09
CA HIS A 13 -24.26 8.76 -1.41
C HIS A 13 -23.72 8.52 -2.82
N TRP A 14 -23.73 9.59 -3.62
CA TRP A 14 -23.33 9.55 -5.03
C TRP A 14 -22.08 10.37 -5.28
N TYR A 15 -21.13 9.79 -6.00
CA TYR A 15 -19.88 10.42 -6.41
C TYR A 15 -19.60 10.15 -7.88
N THR A 16 -18.58 10.81 -8.41
CA THR A 16 -18.08 10.55 -9.78
C THR A 16 -16.56 10.38 -9.80
N VAL A 17 -16.08 9.66 -10.80
CA VAL A 17 -14.67 9.45 -11.11
C VAL A 17 -14.48 9.26 -12.61
N ASP A 18 -13.41 9.80 -13.18
CA ASP A 18 -13.06 9.55 -14.59
C ASP A 18 -12.10 8.37 -14.68
N LEU A 19 -12.46 7.38 -15.50
CA LEU A 19 -11.69 6.15 -15.71
C LEU A 19 -11.26 6.03 -17.17
N LYS A 20 -10.16 5.30 -17.39
CA LYS A 20 -9.56 5.03 -18.70
C LYS A 20 -9.82 3.59 -19.11
N ALA A 21 -10.36 3.40 -20.32
CA ALA A 21 -10.63 2.09 -20.89
C ALA A 21 -9.39 1.18 -20.84
N GLY A 22 -9.61 -0.11 -20.57
CA GLY A 22 -8.56 -1.14 -20.50
C GLY A 22 -7.72 -1.08 -19.22
N THR A 23 -7.89 -0.07 -18.36
CA THR A 23 -7.19 -0.01 -17.07
C THR A 23 -7.92 -0.86 -16.04
N ARG A 24 -7.17 -1.68 -15.29
CA ARG A 24 -7.69 -2.44 -14.15
C ARG A 24 -7.72 -1.53 -12.92
N TYR A 25 -8.88 -1.41 -12.30
CA TYR A 25 -9.17 -0.63 -11.12
C TYR A 25 -9.45 -1.54 -9.92
N PHE A 26 -9.08 -1.04 -8.74
CA PHE A 26 -9.50 -1.58 -7.46
C PHE A 26 -10.54 -0.64 -6.87
N VAL A 27 -11.64 -1.22 -6.42
CA VAL A 27 -12.76 -0.53 -5.80
C VAL A 27 -12.90 -1.11 -4.40
N ASP A 28 -12.93 -0.27 -3.38
CA ASP A 28 -13.23 -0.68 -2.02
C ASP A 28 -14.12 0.31 -1.28
N ILE A 29 -14.86 -0.21 -0.31
CA ILE A 29 -15.42 0.52 0.81
C ILE A 29 -15.02 -0.17 2.11
N ARG A 30 -14.69 0.63 3.12
CA ARG A 30 -14.08 0.22 4.39
C ARG A 30 -14.81 0.85 5.56
N ASN A 31 -14.54 0.32 6.75
CA ASN A 31 -15.07 0.79 8.04
C ASN A 31 -16.59 0.62 8.22
N VAL A 32 -17.22 -0.21 7.40
CA VAL A 32 -18.66 -0.48 7.47
C VAL A 32 -19.03 -1.64 8.40
N GLY A 33 -18.05 -2.41 8.89
CA GLY A 33 -18.28 -3.56 9.78
C GLY A 33 -19.08 -4.69 9.12
N LYS A 34 -19.57 -5.64 9.94
CA LYS A 34 -20.45 -6.73 9.46
C LYS A 34 -21.84 -6.21 9.11
N THR A 35 -21.96 -5.58 7.95
CA THR A 35 -23.17 -4.92 7.45
C THR A 35 -23.38 -5.23 5.98
N ASN A 36 -24.57 -4.90 5.48
CA ASN A 36 -24.87 -4.92 4.06
C ASN A 36 -24.69 -3.55 3.40
N CYS A 37 -23.80 -2.71 3.93
CA CYS A 37 -23.31 -1.54 3.20
C CYS A 37 -22.53 -1.99 1.97
N TYR A 38 -22.70 -1.31 0.84
CA TYR A 38 -22.08 -1.69 -0.43
C TYR A 38 -21.64 -0.48 -1.24
N ILE A 39 -20.77 -0.76 -2.22
CA ILE A 39 -20.35 0.19 -3.25
C ILE A 39 -20.71 -0.35 -4.63
N GLU A 40 -21.24 0.52 -5.48
CA GLU A 40 -21.50 0.22 -6.90
C GLU A 40 -20.87 1.26 -7.80
N LEU A 41 -20.40 0.83 -8.97
CA LEU A 41 -19.94 1.69 -10.04
C LEU A 41 -20.78 1.45 -11.28
N SER A 42 -21.24 2.53 -11.92
CA SER A 42 -21.91 2.49 -13.20
C SER A 42 -21.39 3.56 -14.16
N TYR A 43 -21.73 3.43 -15.43
CA TYR A 43 -21.47 4.45 -16.44
C TYR A 43 -22.66 4.60 -17.39
N ILE A 44 -22.80 5.79 -17.95
CA ILE A 44 -23.85 6.14 -18.90
C ILE A 44 -23.24 6.08 -20.31
N LEU A 45 -23.92 5.38 -21.23
CA LEU A 45 -23.59 5.37 -22.64
C LEU A 45 -24.87 5.60 -23.43
N ASN A 46 -24.88 6.60 -24.31
CA ASN A 46 -26.05 6.99 -25.11
C ASN A 46 -27.30 7.31 -24.24
N GLY A 47 -27.11 7.96 -23.09
CA GLY A 47 -28.20 8.34 -22.19
C GLY A 47 -28.72 7.21 -21.30
N GLU A 48 -28.21 5.99 -21.43
CA GLU A 48 -28.63 4.84 -20.64
C GLU A 48 -27.51 4.34 -19.72
N THR A 49 -27.87 3.94 -18.50
CA THR A 49 -26.97 3.23 -17.59
C THR A 49 -26.71 1.83 -18.15
N LYS A 50 -25.46 1.50 -18.47
CA LYS A 50 -25.15 0.24 -19.17
C LYS A 50 -24.69 -0.91 -18.29
N TYR A 51 -23.86 -0.66 -17.27
CA TYR A 51 -23.28 -1.72 -16.45
C TYR A 51 -23.14 -1.30 -14.99
N PHE A 52 -23.24 -2.28 -14.10
CA PHE A 52 -22.97 -2.13 -12.67
C PHE A 52 -21.86 -3.10 -12.24
N TYR A 53 -20.81 -2.56 -11.64
CA TYR A 53 -19.88 -3.32 -10.81
C TYR A 53 -20.28 -3.12 -9.36
N THR A 54 -20.53 -4.19 -8.63
CA THR A 54 -21.22 -4.10 -7.33
C THR A 54 -20.63 -5.05 -6.30
N THR A 55 -20.67 -4.61 -5.04
CA THR A 55 -20.52 -5.44 -3.84
C THR A 55 -21.85 -5.58 -3.08
N ASN A 56 -22.99 -5.22 -3.70
CA ASN A 56 -24.31 -5.33 -3.10
C ASN A 56 -24.63 -6.82 -2.83
N PRO A 57 -24.91 -7.21 -1.56
CA PRO A 57 -25.15 -8.60 -1.21
C PRO A 57 -26.40 -9.19 -1.89
N GLU A 58 -27.43 -8.40 -2.18
CA GLU A 58 -28.62 -8.88 -2.92
C GLU A 58 -28.28 -9.40 -4.33
N ARG A 59 -27.18 -8.90 -4.92
CA ARG A 59 -26.67 -9.32 -6.23
C ARG A 59 -25.48 -10.27 -6.12
N LYS A 60 -24.76 -10.23 -5.00
CA LYS A 60 -23.52 -10.98 -4.75
C LYS A 60 -23.44 -11.40 -3.29
N GLU A 61 -24.06 -12.53 -2.99
CA GLU A 61 -24.22 -13.06 -1.63
C GLU A 61 -22.92 -13.23 -0.84
N VAL A 62 -21.78 -13.40 -1.52
CA VAL A 62 -20.45 -13.49 -0.88
C VAL A 62 -20.13 -12.29 0.04
N TYR A 63 -20.76 -11.13 -0.21
CA TYR A 63 -20.58 -9.93 0.61
C TYR A 63 -21.58 -9.82 1.77
N HIS A 64 -22.56 -10.70 1.90
CA HIS A 64 -23.60 -10.60 2.93
C HIS A 64 -22.98 -10.56 4.35
N LEU A 65 -23.27 -9.49 5.08
CA LEU A 65 -22.76 -9.19 6.43
C LEU A 65 -21.23 -9.30 6.58
N LYS A 66 -20.47 -9.12 5.50
CA LYS A 66 -19.00 -9.10 5.54
C LYS A 66 -18.47 -7.70 5.84
N PRO A 67 -17.39 -7.54 6.63
CA PRO A 67 -16.64 -6.29 6.68
C PRO A 67 -15.99 -5.92 5.34
N GLU A 68 -15.74 -6.93 4.52
CA GLU A 68 -15.09 -6.80 3.22
C GLU A 68 -16.09 -6.40 2.14
N LYS A 69 -15.76 -5.31 1.45
CA LYS A 69 -16.52 -4.81 0.29
C LYS A 69 -15.54 -4.25 -0.72
N TYR A 70 -15.04 -5.12 -1.60
CA TYR A 70 -14.10 -4.73 -2.64
C TYR A 70 -14.34 -5.50 -3.92
N LEU A 71 -13.89 -4.96 -5.05
CA LEU A 71 -13.85 -5.67 -6.32
C LEU A 71 -12.71 -5.15 -7.20
N TYR A 72 -12.34 -5.96 -8.20
CA TYR A 72 -11.54 -5.48 -9.32
C TYR A 72 -12.41 -5.39 -10.56
N MET A 73 -12.15 -4.39 -11.38
CA MET A 73 -12.78 -4.25 -12.68
C MET A 73 -11.80 -3.69 -13.71
N THR A 74 -12.02 -4.02 -14.97
CA THR A 74 -11.36 -3.31 -16.08
C THR A 74 -12.40 -2.37 -16.67
N ALA A 75 -12.09 -1.07 -16.74
CA ALA A 75 -13.04 -0.11 -17.32
C ALA A 75 -13.25 -0.44 -18.81
N PRO A 76 -14.49 -0.72 -19.26
CA PRO A 76 -14.75 -1.03 -20.66
C PRO A 76 -14.65 0.19 -21.57
N VAL A 77 -14.92 1.38 -21.04
CA VAL A 77 -14.91 2.64 -21.78
C VAL A 77 -14.16 3.71 -20.99
N THR A 78 -13.63 4.70 -21.72
CA THR A 78 -13.03 5.88 -21.09
C THR A 78 -14.15 6.89 -20.85
N GLY A 79 -14.20 7.45 -19.64
CA GLY A 79 -15.17 8.50 -19.32
C GLY A 79 -15.55 8.52 -17.85
N LYS A 80 -16.65 9.22 -17.58
CA LYS A 80 -17.19 9.41 -16.24
C LYS A 80 -17.97 8.19 -15.77
N TYR A 81 -17.58 7.70 -14.61
CA TYR A 81 -18.29 6.67 -13.85
C TYR A 81 -18.94 7.30 -12.63
N TYR A 82 -20.08 6.74 -12.25
CA TYR A 82 -20.87 7.13 -11.10
C TYR A 82 -20.68 6.07 -10.01
N ILE A 83 -20.40 6.53 -8.80
CA ILE A 83 -20.17 5.67 -7.64
C ILE A 83 -21.35 5.86 -6.70
N LYS A 84 -22.00 4.76 -6.35
CA LYS A 84 -23.06 4.71 -5.34
C LYS A 84 -22.52 4.02 -4.09
N ILE A 85 -22.73 4.63 -2.93
CA ILE A 85 -22.55 4.00 -1.62
C ILE A 85 -23.90 4.01 -0.91
N ALA A 86 -24.36 2.84 -0.48
CA ALA A 86 -25.66 2.67 0.14
C ALA A 86 -25.64 1.44 1.05
N SER A 87 -26.78 1.14 1.68
CA SER A 87 -26.99 -0.06 2.48
C SER A 87 -28.21 -0.82 1.98
N SER A 88 -28.19 -2.15 2.11
CA SER A 88 -29.40 -2.98 2.06
C SER A 88 -29.76 -3.53 3.44
N ASP A 89 -29.20 -2.95 4.52
CA ASP A 89 -29.60 -3.29 5.89
C ASP A 89 -31.02 -2.77 6.18
N ASN A 90 -31.76 -3.53 6.97
CA ASN A 90 -33.10 -3.18 7.40
C ASN A 90 -32.99 -2.50 8.78
N TRP A 91 -33.88 -1.55 9.07
CA TRP A 91 -33.92 -0.84 10.35
C TRP A 91 -34.02 -1.79 11.57
N GLU A 92 -34.62 -2.97 11.40
CA GLU A 92 -34.71 -4.03 12.42
C GLU A 92 -33.33 -4.50 12.93
N TYR A 93 -32.26 -4.37 12.13
CA TYR A 93 -30.92 -4.81 12.49
C TYR A 93 -30.05 -3.72 13.15
N SER A 94 -30.49 -2.45 13.16
CA SER A 94 -29.67 -1.37 13.70
C SER A 94 -30.50 -0.16 14.15
N PRO A 95 -31.06 -0.17 15.37
CA PRO A 95 -31.79 0.98 15.92
C PRO A 95 -30.92 2.25 16.12
N SER A 96 -29.61 2.14 15.90
CA SER A 96 -28.64 3.24 15.82
C SER A 96 -27.81 3.14 14.53
N PHE A 97 -28.49 3.12 13.38
CA PHE A 97 -27.82 3.01 12.09
C PHE A 97 -27.00 4.27 11.78
N THR A 98 -25.71 4.24 12.10
CA THR A 98 -24.74 5.24 11.66
C THR A 98 -23.48 4.51 11.21
N LYS A 99 -23.15 4.60 9.92
CA LYS A 99 -22.01 3.91 9.31
C LYS A 99 -21.06 4.90 8.68
N ASN A 100 -19.97 5.16 9.39
CA ASN A 100 -18.83 5.91 8.87
C ASN A 100 -18.07 5.02 7.89
N TYR A 101 -17.82 5.49 6.68
CA TYR A 101 -17.09 4.72 5.69
C TYR A 101 -15.95 5.52 5.08
N PHE A 102 -14.98 4.77 4.57
CA PHE A 102 -13.96 5.25 3.64
C PHE A 102 -14.09 4.46 2.35
N PHE A 103 -13.84 5.07 1.21
CA PHE A 103 -13.84 4.35 -0.06
C PHE A 103 -12.68 4.77 -0.96
N TYR A 104 -12.30 3.84 -1.81
CA TYR A 104 -11.30 4.02 -2.85
C TYR A 104 -11.83 3.50 -4.18
N VAL A 105 -11.66 4.30 -5.23
CA VAL A 105 -11.78 3.87 -6.62
C VAL A 105 -10.58 4.43 -7.35
N GLY A 106 -9.72 3.55 -7.86
CA GLY A 106 -8.52 3.95 -8.56
C GLY A 106 -7.70 2.77 -9.07
N PRO A 107 -6.58 3.03 -9.78
CA PRO A 107 -5.82 1.99 -10.45
C PRO A 107 -5.44 0.86 -9.49
N ALA A 108 -5.62 -0.38 -9.93
CA ALA A 108 -5.29 -1.55 -9.11
C ALA A 108 -3.78 -1.65 -8.86
N LYS A 109 -2.96 -1.17 -9.79
CA LYS A 109 -1.51 -1.05 -9.59
C LYS A 109 -1.17 0.39 -9.27
N GLN A 110 -0.46 0.60 -8.17
CA GLN A 110 -0.01 1.92 -7.74
C GLN A 110 1.48 1.91 -7.43
N THR A 111 2.07 3.10 -7.52
CA THR A 111 3.45 3.34 -7.14
C THR A 111 3.47 4.22 -5.92
N TYR A 112 4.17 3.78 -4.89
CA TYR A 112 4.32 4.48 -3.62
C TYR A 112 5.77 4.88 -3.40
N SER A 113 5.94 5.96 -2.65
CA SER A 113 7.24 6.41 -2.17
C SER A 113 7.21 6.47 -0.64
N VAL A 114 8.19 5.84 -0.02
CA VAL A 114 8.49 5.95 1.41
C VAL A 114 9.74 6.79 1.55
N SER A 115 9.71 7.75 2.46
CA SER A 115 10.84 8.63 2.74
C SER A 115 11.16 8.57 4.23
N GLY A 116 12.45 8.40 4.53
CA GLY A 116 12.96 8.50 5.89
C GLY A 116 12.55 7.37 6.84
N TYR A 117 12.18 6.18 6.35
CA TYR A 117 11.76 5.07 7.21
C TYR A 117 12.94 4.60 8.08
N PRO A 118 12.78 4.50 9.41
CA PRO A 118 13.89 4.21 10.31
C PRO A 118 14.40 2.78 10.13
N ILE A 119 15.70 2.64 9.83
CA ILE A 119 16.40 1.34 9.85
C ILE A 119 16.95 1.04 11.24
N GLY A 120 17.35 2.09 11.97
CA GLY A 120 18.12 2.00 13.20
C GLY A 120 19.52 2.58 13.02
N GLY A 121 20.40 2.30 13.98
CA GLY A 121 21.77 2.81 13.96
C GLY A 121 22.76 1.85 14.60
N ALA A 122 24.04 2.07 14.32
CA ALA A 122 25.15 1.28 14.83
C ALA A 122 26.40 2.15 15.00
N SER A 123 27.23 1.81 15.98
CA SER A 123 28.57 2.36 16.10
C SER A 123 29.52 1.63 15.13
N ILE A 124 30.13 2.38 14.22
CA ILE A 124 31.13 1.92 13.29
C ILE A 124 32.50 2.16 13.91
N PHE A 125 33.34 1.14 13.92
CA PHE A 125 34.70 1.18 14.46
C PHE A 125 35.68 0.66 13.40
N GLY A 126 36.37 1.58 12.72
CA GLY A 126 37.31 1.23 11.67
C GLY A 126 36.66 0.40 10.56
N SER A 127 37.22 -0.76 10.24
CA SER A 127 36.74 -1.67 9.18
C SER A 127 35.61 -2.61 9.62
N ASP A 128 35.12 -2.51 10.85
CA ASP A 128 34.08 -3.39 11.37
C ASP A 128 32.79 -3.31 10.57
N LYS A 129 32.31 -4.47 10.11
CA LYS A 129 30.99 -4.63 9.51
C LYS A 129 29.94 -4.80 10.59
N LYS A 130 29.00 -3.87 10.69
CA LYS A 130 27.83 -3.98 11.57
C LYS A 130 26.62 -4.47 10.79
N SER A 131 25.73 -5.19 11.47
CA SER A 131 24.51 -5.75 10.89
C SER A 131 23.30 -5.26 11.67
N LEU A 132 22.25 -4.89 10.95
CA LEU A 132 20.94 -4.52 11.47
C LEU A 132 19.87 -5.36 10.78
N SER A 133 18.78 -5.64 11.48
CA SER A 133 17.62 -6.33 10.91
C SER A 133 16.49 -5.33 10.70
N LEU A 134 15.93 -5.33 9.49
CA LEU A 134 14.78 -4.52 9.11
C LEU A 134 13.67 -5.47 8.64
N ASP A 135 12.59 -5.57 9.42
CA ASP A 135 11.45 -6.38 9.04
C ASP A 135 10.34 -5.54 8.41
N LEU A 136 10.04 -5.82 7.14
CA LEU A 136 8.98 -5.13 6.38
C LEU A 136 7.74 -6.00 6.15
N PHE A 137 7.68 -7.22 6.68
CA PHE A 137 6.55 -8.14 6.46
C PHE A 137 5.19 -7.55 6.84
N GLY A 138 5.11 -6.81 7.95
CA GLY A 138 3.86 -6.17 8.41
C GLY A 138 3.65 -4.73 7.93
N VAL A 139 4.60 -4.18 7.18
CA VAL A 139 4.68 -2.74 6.90
C VAL A 139 4.29 -2.41 5.47
N VAL A 140 4.60 -3.29 4.52
CA VAL A 140 4.33 -3.07 3.09
C VAL A 140 3.40 -4.15 2.52
N PRO A 141 2.65 -3.85 1.44
CA PRO A 141 1.75 -4.82 0.80
C PRO A 141 2.49 -6.05 0.24
N GLU A 142 1.79 -7.18 0.10
CA GLU A 142 2.37 -8.45 -0.37
C GLU A 142 3.04 -8.38 -1.73
N SER A 143 2.41 -7.67 -2.66
CA SER A 143 2.91 -7.49 -4.03
C SER A 143 3.87 -6.30 -4.20
N ALA A 144 4.45 -5.78 -3.10
CA ALA A 144 5.38 -4.66 -3.16
C ALA A 144 6.69 -5.04 -3.85
N THR A 145 6.93 -4.47 -5.03
CA THR A 145 8.13 -4.67 -5.85
C THR A 145 8.91 -3.37 -5.95
N ILE A 146 10.19 -3.42 -5.61
CA ILE A 146 11.05 -2.24 -5.54
C ILE A 146 11.22 -1.65 -6.95
N VAL A 147 11.13 -0.33 -7.06
CA VAL A 147 11.53 0.44 -8.25
C VAL A 147 12.94 0.95 -8.04
N ASN A 148 13.17 1.67 -6.95
CA ASN A 148 14.48 2.10 -6.48
C ASN A 148 14.51 2.22 -4.95
N LEU A 149 15.71 2.23 -4.38
CA LEU A 149 15.91 2.25 -2.94
C LEU A 149 17.21 2.99 -2.61
N SER A 150 17.17 3.81 -1.57
CA SER A 150 18.34 4.46 -0.99
C SER A 150 18.30 4.44 0.53
N ILE A 151 19.47 4.54 1.15
CA ILE A 151 19.65 4.68 2.59
C ILE A 151 20.43 5.98 2.82
N ASN A 152 19.77 6.94 3.43
CA ASN A 152 20.39 8.19 3.86
C ASN A 152 21.11 7.98 5.19
N ASP A 153 22.26 8.62 5.31
CA ASP A 153 23.16 8.49 6.45
C ASP A 153 23.01 9.70 7.38
N THR A 154 23.02 9.47 8.68
CA THR A 154 23.10 10.53 9.69
C THR A 154 24.13 10.12 10.74
N PHE A 155 24.97 11.07 11.15
CA PHE A 155 26.05 10.83 12.11
C PHE A 155 25.84 11.71 13.35
N PRO A 156 25.09 11.23 14.36
CA PRO A 156 24.79 12.04 15.55
C PRO A 156 26.03 12.27 16.43
N GLN A 157 27.04 11.40 16.35
CA GLN A 157 28.27 11.47 17.16
C GLN A 157 29.47 10.89 16.39
N GLY A 158 30.66 11.39 16.69
CA GLY A 158 31.92 10.97 16.06
C GLY A 158 32.23 11.76 14.78
N SER A 159 33.22 11.28 14.01
CA SER A 159 33.62 11.88 12.75
C SER A 159 32.77 11.31 11.59
N PRO A 160 31.98 12.15 10.88
CA PRO A 160 31.16 11.70 9.76
C PRO A 160 31.98 10.95 8.72
N CYS A 161 31.49 9.78 8.31
CA CYS A 161 32.14 8.98 7.27
C CYS A 161 31.46 9.26 5.93
N THR A 162 32.19 9.88 4.99
CA THR A 162 31.66 10.20 3.64
C THR A 162 31.67 9.00 2.70
N ASP A 163 32.40 7.95 3.05
CA ASP A 163 32.56 6.72 2.26
C ASP A 163 31.96 5.52 3.00
N ILE A 164 30.68 5.61 3.34
CA ILE A 164 29.96 4.50 3.96
C ILE A 164 29.59 3.47 2.90
N GLU A 165 29.97 2.22 3.15
CA GLU A 165 29.50 1.06 2.40
C GLU A 165 28.26 0.46 3.10
N LYS A 166 27.19 0.30 2.33
CA LYS A 166 25.90 -0.24 2.75
C LYS A 166 25.50 -1.38 1.84
N SER A 167 24.95 -2.43 2.42
CA SER A 167 24.32 -3.50 1.65
C SER A 167 23.06 -4.03 2.31
N MET A 168 22.13 -4.50 1.49
CA MET A 168 20.89 -5.13 1.90
C MET A 168 20.83 -6.56 1.36
N ARG A 169 20.43 -7.50 2.21
CA ARG A 169 20.29 -8.92 1.85
C ARG A 169 19.08 -9.52 2.56
N TYR A 170 18.21 -10.20 1.83
CA TYR A 170 17.15 -11.03 2.42
C TYR A 170 17.63 -12.48 2.58
N PHE A 171 16.96 -13.25 3.44
CA PHE A 171 17.37 -14.62 3.77
C PHE A 171 17.49 -15.52 2.53
N GLY A 172 18.63 -16.20 2.37
CA GLY A 172 18.92 -17.03 1.19
C GLY A 172 19.12 -16.25 -0.14
N GLY A 173 18.99 -14.93 -0.10
CA GLY A 173 18.97 -14.07 -1.28
C GLY A 173 20.30 -13.46 -1.68
N LYS A 174 20.26 -12.76 -2.82
CA LYS A 174 21.33 -11.90 -3.35
C LYS A 174 21.57 -10.72 -2.42
N THR A 175 22.82 -10.26 -2.36
CA THR A 175 23.22 -9.01 -1.69
C THR A 175 23.21 -7.87 -2.69
N TYR A 176 22.62 -6.74 -2.30
CA TYR A 176 22.57 -5.49 -3.07
C TYR A 176 23.35 -4.43 -2.29
N SER A 177 24.17 -3.65 -2.96
CA SER A 177 25.07 -2.70 -2.29
C SER A 177 25.00 -1.33 -2.94
N ASN A 178 25.39 -0.31 -2.18
CA ASN A 178 25.74 0.98 -2.76
C ASN A 178 27.14 0.94 -3.38
N ILE A 179 27.46 2.01 -4.11
CA ILE A 179 28.83 2.44 -4.33
C ILE A 179 29.20 3.32 -3.12
N GLY A 180 30.43 3.20 -2.61
CA GLY A 180 30.90 3.95 -1.44
C GLY A 180 30.54 5.45 -1.50
N GLY A 181 29.92 5.95 -0.43
CA GLY A 181 29.42 7.32 -0.32
C GLY A 181 28.09 7.62 -1.05
N SER A 182 27.60 6.72 -1.91
CA SER A 182 26.24 6.83 -2.48
C SER A 182 25.18 6.42 -1.45
N SER A 183 24.02 7.05 -1.50
CA SER A 183 22.84 6.59 -0.74
C SER A 183 22.10 5.46 -1.45
N GLU A 184 22.21 5.34 -2.77
CA GLU A 184 21.45 4.36 -3.56
C GLU A 184 21.95 2.94 -3.36
N ILE A 185 21.03 1.98 -3.28
CA ILE A 185 21.34 0.54 -3.29
C ILE A 185 21.00 -0.02 -4.68
N TYR A 186 22.03 -0.47 -5.40
CA TYR A 186 21.90 -0.81 -6.82
C TYR A 186 21.33 -2.20 -7.08
N GLY A 187 20.64 -2.34 -8.22
CA GLY A 187 20.18 -3.62 -8.74
C GLY A 187 18.96 -4.22 -8.04
N MET A 188 18.24 -3.43 -7.23
CA MET A 188 17.07 -3.90 -6.47
C MET A 188 15.74 -3.84 -7.24
N SER A 189 15.72 -3.26 -8.45
CA SER A 189 14.48 -3.11 -9.21
C SER A 189 13.81 -4.46 -9.49
N GLY A 190 12.51 -4.57 -9.23
CA GLY A 190 11.70 -5.78 -9.36
C GLY A 190 11.77 -6.74 -8.15
N VAL A 191 12.68 -6.52 -7.20
CA VAL A 191 12.80 -7.38 -6.00
C VAL A 191 11.62 -7.13 -5.05
N ASN A 192 11.13 -8.19 -4.41
CA ASN A 192 10.07 -8.08 -3.40
C ASN A 192 10.57 -7.27 -2.19
N LEU A 193 9.82 -6.24 -1.79
CA LEU A 193 10.14 -5.39 -0.64
C LEU A 193 9.66 -6.01 0.68
N ARG A 194 8.54 -6.76 0.66
CA ARG A 194 7.86 -7.36 1.80
C ARG A 194 8.59 -8.60 2.31
N GLN A 195 9.71 -8.37 2.98
CA GLN A 195 10.52 -9.42 3.56
C GLN A 195 11.38 -8.85 4.69
N SER A 196 12.03 -9.75 5.44
CA SER A 196 13.05 -9.35 6.40
C SER A 196 14.39 -9.14 5.70
N TRP A 197 14.99 -7.99 5.94
CA TRP A 197 16.25 -7.54 5.36
C TRP A 197 17.33 -7.49 6.44
N ASN A 198 18.50 -8.07 6.13
CA ASN A 198 19.73 -7.79 6.84
C ASN A 198 20.43 -6.64 6.15
N ILE A 199 20.70 -5.58 6.90
CA ILE A 199 21.38 -4.38 6.45
C ILE A 199 22.76 -4.40 7.05
N TYR A 200 23.77 -4.28 6.22
CA TYR A 200 25.14 -4.19 6.66
C TYR A 200 25.72 -2.83 6.37
N VAL A 201 26.48 -2.31 7.32
CA VAL A 201 27.15 -1.01 7.21
C VAL A 201 28.59 -1.10 7.72
N LYS A 202 29.51 -0.44 7.04
CA LYS A 202 30.89 -0.20 7.50
C LYS A 202 31.45 1.07 6.88
N CYS A 203 32.57 1.54 7.43
CA CYS A 203 33.41 2.52 6.76
C CYS A 203 34.14 1.85 5.59
N GLY A 204 34.00 2.38 4.37
CA GLY A 204 34.70 1.88 3.17
C GLY A 204 36.21 2.03 3.29
N GLN A 205 36.67 3.13 3.87
CA GLN A 205 38.10 3.40 4.11
C GLN A 205 38.67 2.75 5.39
N GLY A 206 37.84 2.12 6.22
CA GLY A 206 38.27 1.46 7.46
C GLY A 206 38.85 2.35 8.58
N GLY A 207 38.80 3.68 8.48
CA GLY A 207 39.47 4.60 9.44
C GLY A 207 38.56 5.37 10.40
N HIS A 208 37.23 5.29 10.25
CA HIS A 208 36.31 6.15 11.01
C HIS A 208 35.77 5.45 12.28
N ILE A 209 35.60 6.25 13.35
CA ILE A 209 34.85 5.87 14.54
C ILE A 209 33.67 6.83 14.66
N THR A 210 32.46 6.32 14.40
CA THR A 210 31.26 7.16 14.35
C THR A 210 30.01 6.37 14.73
N GLN A 211 29.02 7.07 15.29
CA GLN A 211 27.66 6.55 15.31
C GLN A 211 27.00 6.84 13.97
N TRP A 212 26.39 5.84 13.36
CA TRP A 212 25.65 5.95 12.11
C TRP A 212 24.19 5.58 12.32
N ILE A 213 23.28 6.35 11.72
CA ILE A 213 21.85 6.05 11.66
C ILE A 213 21.43 6.01 10.19
N GLY A 214 20.78 4.92 9.80
CA GLY A 214 20.24 4.73 8.46
C GLY A 214 18.76 5.09 8.38
N ARG A 215 18.37 5.79 7.32
CA ARG A 215 16.97 6.01 6.95
C ARG A 215 16.69 5.57 5.52
N LEU A 216 15.74 4.65 5.39
CA LEU A 216 15.33 4.08 4.12
C LEU A 216 14.43 5.05 3.35
N ASN A 217 14.77 5.31 2.08
CA ASN A 217 13.85 5.85 1.09
C ASN A 217 13.64 4.80 0.02
N CYS A 218 12.40 4.57 -0.38
CA CYS A 218 12.07 3.52 -1.32
C CYS A 218 10.90 3.94 -2.20
N LYS A 219 11.01 3.74 -3.50
CA LYS A 219 9.88 3.76 -4.42
C LYS A 219 9.55 2.31 -4.78
N PHE A 220 8.29 1.92 -4.66
CA PHE A 220 7.85 0.56 -4.99
C PHE A 220 6.49 0.55 -5.68
N ASN A 221 6.28 -0.44 -6.53
CA ASN A 221 4.98 -0.74 -7.12
C ASN A 221 4.28 -1.79 -6.27
N CYS A 222 2.98 -1.66 -6.06
CA CYS A 222 2.17 -2.75 -5.52
C CYS A 222 0.81 -2.82 -6.21
N THR A 223 0.18 -3.98 -6.08
CA THR A 223 -1.22 -4.17 -6.41
C THR A 223 -2.05 -3.95 -5.16
N MET A 224 -3.00 -3.03 -5.24
CA MET A 224 -4.01 -2.79 -4.21
C MET A 224 -4.76 -4.09 -3.96
N ALA A 225 -4.94 -4.42 -2.70
CA ALA A 225 -5.60 -5.63 -2.22
C ALA A 225 -6.47 -5.27 -1.00
N PRO A 226 -7.43 -6.14 -0.60
CA PRO A 226 -8.03 -6.05 0.73
C PRO A 226 -6.96 -6.12 1.83
N TYR A 227 -7.35 -5.83 3.08
CA TYR A 227 -6.47 -6.08 4.20
C TYR A 227 -6.11 -7.58 4.27
N PRO A 228 -4.84 -7.93 4.58
CA PRO A 228 -4.46 -9.34 4.72
C PRO A 228 -5.35 -10.08 5.72
N GLY A 229 -5.85 -11.26 5.35
CA GLY A 229 -6.77 -12.07 6.15
C GLY A 229 -8.25 -11.74 5.93
N ASN A 230 -8.53 -10.70 5.14
CA ASN A 230 -9.87 -10.26 4.77
C ASN A 230 -10.11 -10.53 3.26
N GLU A 231 -9.45 -11.53 2.69
CA GLU A 231 -9.75 -12.00 1.34
C GLU A 231 -11.06 -12.79 1.34
N LEU A 232 -11.97 -12.42 0.44
CA LEU A 232 -13.15 -13.21 0.14
C LEU A 232 -12.83 -14.20 -0.99
N ASN A 233 -13.38 -15.41 -0.91
CA ASN A 233 -13.41 -16.36 -2.03
C ASN A 233 -14.42 -15.86 -3.06
N LEU A 234 -13.97 -14.94 -3.92
CA LEU A 234 -14.77 -14.26 -4.95
C LEU A 234 -14.85 -15.06 -6.26
#